data_AF-A0A964AJD0-F1
#
_entry.id   AF-A0A964AJD0-F1
#
_cell.length_a   1.000
_cell.length_b   1.000
_cell.length_c   1.000
_cell.angle_alpha   90.00
_cell.angle_beta   90.00
_cell.angle_gamma   90.00
#
_symmetry.space_group_name_H-M   'P 1'
#
loop_
_entity.id
_entity.type
_entity.pdbx_description
1 polymer ?
#
loop_
_entity_poly.entity_id
_entity_poly.type
_entity_poly.pdbx_seq_one_letter_code
_entity_poly.pdbx_strand_id
1 'polypeptide(L)'
;MSDSEKRSPVRLERVHLHETFANVETPERLPADATVWLEMDTATWRALDPERAEVILGFEFDLSTPDEAELPCSIAASFRLLYQMGPIESIEERRRFCATRALRDAWPYWRGYLSQTLTLMGVDPLHLPPQPPGDAVRATQEAFDLSLTTS
;
A
#
# COMPACT_ATOMS: atom_id res chain seq x y z
N MET A 1 -34.34 29.86 -12.44
CA MET A 1 -33.54 29.61 -11.23
C MET A 1 -32.94 28.23 -11.41
N SER A 2 -31.70 28.17 -11.91
CA SER A 2 -31.02 26.91 -12.15
C SER A 2 -30.39 26.46 -10.84
N ASP A 3 -30.96 25.43 -10.23
CA ASP A 3 -30.26 24.62 -9.24
C ASP A 3 -29.10 23.94 -9.97
N SER A 4 -27.95 24.63 -10.00
CA SER A 4 -26.68 23.99 -10.19
C SER A 4 -26.45 23.18 -8.92
N GLU A 5 -27.00 21.96 -8.89
CA GLU A 5 -26.69 20.96 -7.88
C GLU A 5 -25.18 20.94 -7.71
N LYS A 6 -24.73 21.35 -6.52
CA LYS A 6 -23.31 21.35 -6.15
C LYS A 6 -22.84 19.89 -6.11
N ARG A 7 -22.49 19.34 -7.27
CA ARG A 7 -21.88 18.01 -7.37
C ARG A 7 -20.58 18.06 -6.59
N SER A 8 -20.48 17.24 -5.54
CA SER A 8 -19.31 17.20 -4.67
C SER A 8 -18.07 16.80 -5.46
N PRO A 9 -16.88 17.37 -5.18
CA PRO A 9 -15.65 16.96 -5.86
C PRO A 9 -15.25 15.54 -5.48
N VAL A 10 -14.48 14.88 -6.35
CA VAL A 10 -13.90 13.57 -6.03
C VAL A 10 -12.93 13.71 -4.86
N ARG A 11 -13.09 12.90 -3.82
CA ARG A 11 -12.22 12.92 -2.63
C ARG A 11 -12.11 11.55 -1.97
N LEU A 12 -11.00 11.32 -1.28
CA LEU A 12 -10.86 10.22 -0.33
C LEU A 12 -11.70 10.53 0.91
N GLU A 13 -12.62 9.64 1.26
CA GLU A 13 -13.45 9.79 2.47
C GLU A 13 -12.86 9.06 3.66
N ARG A 14 -12.30 7.86 3.41
CA ARG A 14 -11.84 6.99 4.48
C ARG A 14 -10.80 6.00 4.00
N VAL A 15 -9.90 5.64 4.89
CA VAL A 15 -8.95 4.53 4.75
C VAL A 15 -9.11 3.64 5.98
N HIS A 16 -9.16 2.33 5.76
CA HIS A 16 -9.15 1.33 6.82
C HIS A 16 -8.05 0.32 6.56
N LEU A 17 -7.41 -0.13 7.63
CA LEU A 17 -6.68 -1.39 7.61
C LEU A 17 -7.72 -2.51 7.49
N HIS A 18 -7.61 -3.34 6.44
CA HIS A 18 -8.60 -4.34 6.10
C HIS A 18 -8.19 -5.73 6.57
N GLU A 19 -6.98 -6.16 6.20
CA GLU A 19 -6.39 -7.43 6.60
C GLU A 19 -4.91 -7.23 6.88
N THR A 20 -4.37 -8.05 7.77
CA THR A 20 -2.95 -8.04 8.15
C THR A 20 -2.45 -9.45 8.34
N PHE A 21 -1.24 -9.68 7.88
CA PHE A 21 -0.47 -10.87 8.16
C PHE A 21 0.93 -10.45 8.59
N ALA A 22 1.48 -11.18 9.54
CA ALA A 22 2.86 -11.02 9.94
C ALA A 22 3.39 -12.37 10.41
N ASN A 23 4.46 -12.83 9.77
CA ASN A 23 5.24 -13.96 10.22
C ASN A 23 6.68 -13.52 10.45
N VAL A 24 7.24 -13.91 11.59
CA VAL A 24 8.61 -13.56 11.96
C VAL A 24 9.26 -14.78 12.58
N GLU A 25 10.29 -15.27 11.90
CA GLU A 25 11.26 -16.17 12.50
C GLU A 25 12.44 -15.31 12.91
N THR A 26 12.35 -14.77 14.13
CA THR A 26 13.20 -13.69 14.67
C THR A 26 14.70 -13.89 14.44
N PRO A 27 15.36 -13.02 13.65
CA PRO A 27 16.71 -12.58 13.96
C PRO A 27 16.64 -11.33 14.85
N GLU A 28 17.45 -11.26 15.90
CA GLU A 28 17.52 -10.10 16.82
C GLU A 28 17.90 -8.78 16.13
N ARG A 29 18.41 -8.85 14.88
CA ARG A 29 18.75 -7.72 14.01
C ARG A 29 18.58 -8.09 12.55
N LEU A 30 18.25 -7.10 11.72
CA LEU A 30 18.35 -7.23 10.26
C LEU A 30 19.81 -7.51 9.88
N PRO A 31 20.12 -8.58 9.14
CA PRO A 31 21.43 -8.78 8.54
C PRO A 31 21.79 -7.59 7.63
N ALA A 32 23.06 -7.23 7.56
CA ALA A 32 23.53 -6.12 6.73
C ALA A 32 23.38 -6.39 5.22
N ASP A 33 23.23 -7.66 4.85
CA ASP A 33 23.03 -8.20 3.51
C ASP A 33 21.59 -8.65 3.25
N ALA A 34 20.66 -8.31 4.14
CA ALA A 34 19.27 -8.64 3.95
C ALA A 34 18.68 -7.93 2.74
N THR A 35 18.00 -8.67 1.89
CA THR A 35 17.26 -8.13 0.75
C THR A 35 15.82 -7.87 1.18
N VAL A 36 15.34 -6.66 0.88
CA VAL A 36 13.96 -6.27 1.12
C VAL A 36 13.19 -6.38 -0.19
N TRP A 37 12.06 -7.07 -0.14
CA TRP A 37 11.10 -7.12 -1.23
C TRP A 37 9.87 -6.36 -0.78
N LEU A 38 9.37 -5.50 -1.66
CA LEU A 38 8.12 -4.80 -1.43
C LEU A 38 7.21 -5.09 -2.62
N GLU A 39 6.24 -5.97 -2.40
CA GLU A 39 5.25 -6.30 -3.41
C GLU A 39 3.95 -5.54 -3.18
N MET A 40 3.26 -5.28 -4.28
CA MET A 40 2.01 -4.56 -4.31
C MET A 40 0.94 -5.44 -4.93
N ASP A 41 0.24 -6.12 -4.04
CA ASP A 41 -0.74 -7.10 -4.44
C ASP A 41 -2.11 -6.44 -4.62
N THR A 42 -2.51 -6.43 -5.88
CA THR A 42 -3.91 -6.38 -6.32
C THR A 42 -4.73 -5.17 -5.86
N ALA A 43 -4.92 -4.20 -6.75
CA ALA A 43 -5.97 -3.19 -6.58
C ALA A 43 -7.34 -3.79 -6.93
N THR A 44 -8.06 -4.30 -5.94
CA THR A 44 -9.45 -4.73 -6.14
C THR A 44 -10.35 -3.51 -6.13
N TRP A 45 -11.11 -3.28 -7.20
CA TRP A 45 -11.99 -2.11 -7.32
C TRP A 45 -13.45 -2.54 -7.37
N ARG A 46 -14.32 -1.76 -6.72
CA ARG A 46 -15.76 -1.94 -6.76
C ARG A 46 -16.50 -0.60 -6.72
N ALA A 47 -17.47 -0.39 -7.61
CA ALA A 47 -18.48 0.65 -7.42
C ALA A 47 -19.46 0.20 -6.31
N LEU A 48 -19.65 1.05 -5.30
CA LEU A 48 -20.62 0.79 -4.24
C LEU A 48 -22.00 1.32 -4.64
N ASP A 49 -22.04 2.53 -5.20
CA ASP A 49 -23.24 3.21 -5.69
C ASP A 49 -22.85 4.34 -6.69
N PRO A 50 -23.80 5.14 -7.21
CA PRO A 50 -23.49 6.22 -8.15
C PRO A 50 -22.57 7.31 -7.60
N GLU A 51 -22.34 7.40 -6.31
CA GLU A 51 -21.53 8.43 -5.67
C GLU A 51 -20.30 7.89 -4.96
N ARG A 52 -20.15 6.57 -4.81
CA ARG A 52 -19.05 5.99 -4.04
C ARG A 52 -18.39 4.81 -4.74
N ALA A 53 -17.08 4.73 -4.60
CA ALA A 53 -16.33 3.53 -4.96
C ALA A 53 -15.34 3.14 -3.87
N GLU A 54 -14.95 1.88 -3.96
CA GLU A 54 -14.06 1.21 -3.05
C GLU A 54 -12.85 0.67 -3.82
N VAL A 55 -11.68 0.81 -3.19
CA VAL A 55 -10.45 0.15 -3.61
C VAL A 55 -9.87 -0.60 -2.42
N ILE A 56 -9.50 -1.85 -2.61
CA ILE A 56 -8.66 -2.60 -1.67
C ILE A 56 -7.29 -2.71 -2.32
N LEU A 57 -6.24 -2.32 -1.59
CA LEU A 57 -4.86 -2.37 -2.05
C LEU A 57 -4.01 -3.14 -1.05
N GLY A 58 -3.39 -4.23 -1.49
CA GLY A 58 -2.45 -5.03 -0.72
C GLY A 58 -1.02 -4.52 -0.85
N PHE A 59 -0.27 -4.68 0.22
CA PHE A 59 1.17 -4.51 0.30
C PHE A 59 1.76 -5.72 1.01
N GLU A 60 2.91 -6.16 0.54
CA GLU A 60 3.68 -7.23 1.15
C GLU A 60 5.13 -6.78 1.26
N PHE A 61 5.73 -7.05 2.41
CA PHE A 61 7.12 -6.82 2.71
C PHE A 61 7.72 -8.17 3.08
N ASP A 62 8.74 -8.58 2.35
CA ASP A 62 9.50 -9.77 2.67
C ASP A 62 10.97 -9.41 2.88
N LEU A 63 11.54 -9.98 3.91
CA LEU A 63 12.96 -9.93 4.19
C LEU A 63 13.55 -11.30 3.87
N SER A 64 14.57 -11.34 3.01
CA SER A 64 15.35 -12.56 2.74
C SER A 64 16.81 -12.36 3.13
N THR A 65 17.43 -13.37 3.75
CA THR A 65 18.89 -13.41 3.95
C THR A 65 19.53 -14.32 2.89
N PRO A 66 20.79 -14.08 2.47
CA PRO A 66 21.44 -14.94 1.48
C PRO A 66 21.62 -16.40 1.93
N ASP A 67 21.68 -16.63 3.24
CA ASP A 67 22.02 -17.92 3.85
C ASP A 67 20.79 -18.77 4.24
N GLU A 68 19.57 -18.22 4.20
CA GLU A 68 18.34 -18.92 4.57
C GLU A 68 17.41 -19.13 3.37
N ALA A 69 16.89 -20.36 3.24
CA ALA A 69 15.90 -20.70 2.22
C ALA A 69 14.48 -20.23 2.57
N GLU A 70 14.24 -19.85 3.83
CA GLU A 70 12.95 -19.36 4.33
C GLU A 70 13.06 -17.86 4.65
N LEU A 71 11.97 -17.11 4.44
CA LEU A 71 11.93 -15.67 4.68
C LEU A 71 11.90 -15.41 6.20
N PRO A 72 12.95 -14.84 6.82
CA PRO A 72 12.97 -14.52 8.26
C PRO A 72 11.85 -13.59 8.71
N CYS A 73 11.29 -12.77 7.80
CA CYS A 73 10.20 -11.85 8.11
C CYS A 73 9.34 -11.63 6.86
N SER A 74 8.03 -11.82 7.00
CA SER A 74 7.03 -11.48 6.00
C SER A 74 5.90 -10.70 6.67
N ILE A 75 5.60 -9.51 6.15
CA ILE A 75 4.56 -8.61 6.65
C ILE A 75 3.68 -8.23 5.48
N ALA A 76 2.40 -8.58 5.53
CA ALA A 76 1.43 -8.14 4.55
C ALA A 76 0.31 -7.32 5.21
N ALA A 77 -0.19 -6.32 4.50
CA ALA A 77 -1.37 -5.58 4.91
C ALA A 77 -2.16 -5.11 3.69
N SER A 78 -3.48 -5.16 3.81
CA SER A 78 -4.39 -4.57 2.83
C SER A 78 -5.11 -3.36 3.41
N PHE A 79 -5.27 -2.33 2.59
CA PHE A 79 -5.96 -1.09 2.93
C PHE A 79 -7.20 -0.93 2.07
N ARG A 80 -8.33 -0.66 2.73
CA ARG A 80 -9.61 -0.36 2.07
C ARG A 80 -9.81 1.16 2.02
N LEU A 81 -9.80 1.70 0.82
CA LEU A 81 -10.02 3.11 0.51
C LEU A 81 -11.44 3.31 0.00
N LEU A 82 -12.15 4.25 0.62
CA LEU A 82 -13.48 4.67 0.20
C LEU A 82 -13.39 6.07 -0.41
N TYR A 83 -13.85 6.20 -1.64
CA TYR A 83 -13.86 7.43 -2.41
C TYR A 83 -15.29 7.92 -2.61
N GLN A 84 -15.51 9.21 -2.35
CA GLN A 84 -16.64 9.93 -2.90
C GLN A 84 -16.30 10.27 -4.35
N MET A 85 -17.09 9.75 -5.26
CA MET A 85 -17.06 10.07 -6.67
C MET A 85 -17.84 11.36 -6.90
N GLY A 86 -17.17 12.32 -7.52
CA GLY A 86 -17.82 13.55 -7.97
C GLY A 86 -18.56 13.37 -9.29
N PRO A 87 -18.58 14.37 -10.19
CA PRO A 87 -19.37 14.34 -11.43
C PRO A 87 -18.81 13.37 -12.50
N ILE A 88 -18.01 12.37 -12.12
CA ILE A 88 -17.52 11.36 -13.04
C ILE A 88 -18.68 10.39 -13.30
N GLU A 89 -19.29 10.45 -14.46
CA GLU A 89 -20.46 9.61 -14.77
C GLU A 89 -20.03 8.21 -15.26
N SER A 90 -18.89 8.10 -15.94
CA SER A 90 -18.39 6.83 -16.46
C SER A 90 -17.77 5.95 -15.38
N ILE A 91 -18.22 4.70 -15.31
CA ILE A 91 -17.62 3.66 -14.46
C ILE A 91 -16.14 3.46 -14.80
N GLU A 92 -15.77 3.49 -16.09
CA GLU A 92 -14.39 3.28 -16.51
C GLU A 92 -13.48 4.42 -16.04
N GLU A 93 -13.96 5.67 -16.14
CA GLU A 93 -13.22 6.84 -15.66
C GLU A 93 -13.04 6.80 -14.13
N ARG A 94 -14.07 6.38 -13.38
CA ARG A 94 -13.97 6.16 -11.93
C ARG A 94 -12.92 5.11 -11.59
N ARG A 95 -12.93 3.98 -12.31
CA ARG A 95 -11.94 2.91 -12.11
C ARG A 95 -10.53 3.40 -12.40
N ARG A 96 -10.32 4.15 -13.50
CA ARG A 96 -9.02 4.71 -13.88
C ARG A 96 -8.54 5.76 -12.86
N PHE A 97 -9.45 6.62 -12.38
CA PHE A 97 -9.16 7.57 -11.31
C PHE A 97 -8.69 6.85 -10.04
N CYS A 98 -9.44 5.84 -9.60
CA CYS A 98 -9.10 5.04 -8.44
C CYS A 98 -7.74 4.36 -8.59
N ALA A 99 -7.49 3.70 -9.72
CA ALA A 99 -6.25 2.98 -9.98
C ALA A 99 -5.00 3.88 -9.93
N THR A 100 -5.10 5.12 -10.43
CA THR A 100 -3.98 6.07 -10.45
C THR A 100 -3.71 6.76 -9.10
N ARG A 101 -4.67 6.69 -8.18
CA ARG A 101 -4.63 7.45 -6.93
C ARG A 101 -4.49 6.57 -5.69
N ALA A 102 -5.06 5.37 -5.71
CA ALA A 102 -5.14 4.48 -4.55
C ALA A 102 -3.80 4.22 -3.89
N LEU A 103 -2.76 3.93 -4.68
CA LEU A 103 -1.40 3.74 -4.17
C LEU A 103 -0.92 4.96 -3.37
N ARG A 104 -0.99 6.14 -3.98
CA ARG A 104 -0.53 7.38 -3.34
C ARG A 104 -1.29 7.69 -2.05
N ASP A 105 -2.59 7.42 -2.04
CA ASP A 105 -3.44 7.65 -0.87
C ASP A 105 -3.18 6.60 0.23
N ALA A 106 -2.90 5.34 -0.11
CA ALA A 106 -2.62 4.26 0.84
C ALA A 106 -1.17 4.27 1.38
N TRP A 107 -0.23 4.78 0.58
CA TRP A 107 1.21 4.72 0.84
C TRP A 107 1.62 5.24 2.24
N PRO A 108 1.14 6.40 2.73
CA PRO A 108 1.51 6.88 4.06
C PRO A 108 1.09 5.92 5.18
N TYR A 109 -0.05 5.23 5.01
CA TYR A 109 -0.58 4.28 5.99
C TYR A 109 0.24 2.99 6.00
N TRP A 110 0.61 2.49 4.83
CA TRP A 110 1.52 1.35 4.71
C TRP A 110 2.86 1.62 5.38
N ARG A 111 3.49 2.77 5.10
CA ARG A 111 4.76 3.17 5.72
C ARG A 111 4.69 3.19 7.25
N GLY A 112 3.63 3.79 7.79
CA GLY A 112 3.42 3.85 9.24
C GLY A 112 3.22 2.46 9.84
N TYR A 113 2.36 1.66 9.21
CA TYR A 113 2.08 0.29 9.64
C TYR A 113 3.33 -0.58 9.63
N LEU A 114 4.10 -0.60 8.53
CA LEU A 114 5.31 -1.41 8.41
C LEU A 114 6.36 -1.02 9.46
N SER A 115 6.65 0.29 9.59
CA SER A 115 7.62 0.79 10.56
C SER A 115 7.23 0.45 12.00
N GLN A 116 5.94 0.60 12.35
CA GLN A 116 5.43 0.23 13.67
C GLN A 116 5.51 -1.28 13.90
N THR A 117 5.16 -2.08 12.89
CA THR A 117 5.14 -3.55 12.97
C THR A 117 6.55 -4.10 13.17
N LEU A 118 7.53 -3.62 12.39
CA LEU A 118 8.95 -3.97 12.56
C LEU A 118 9.44 -3.61 13.98
N THR A 119 9.11 -2.42 14.47
CA THR A 119 9.48 -1.99 15.83
C THR A 119 8.91 -2.92 16.90
N LEU A 120 7.64 -3.33 16.76
CA LEU A 120 6.99 -4.26 17.68
C LEU A 120 7.60 -5.67 17.64
N MET A 121 8.23 -6.02 16.53
CA MET A 121 8.94 -7.29 16.34
C MET A 121 10.40 -7.24 16.83
N GLY A 122 10.85 -6.10 17.38
CA GLY A 122 12.24 -5.91 17.80
C GLY A 122 13.22 -5.72 16.64
N VAL A 123 12.69 -5.46 15.45
CA VAL A 123 13.46 -5.20 14.23
C VAL A 123 13.62 -3.69 14.06
N ASP A 124 14.82 -3.25 13.64
CA ASP A 124 15.04 -1.83 13.35
C ASP A 124 14.04 -1.32 12.30
N PRO A 125 13.40 -0.17 12.52
CA PRO A 125 12.35 0.31 11.65
C PRO A 125 12.89 0.66 10.26
N LEU A 126 12.22 0.16 9.22
CA LEU A 126 12.52 0.53 7.85
C LEU A 126 11.93 1.90 7.50
N HIS A 127 12.77 2.79 6.97
CA HIS A 127 12.36 4.12 6.52
C HIS A 127 12.06 4.14 5.02
N LEU A 128 10.83 3.76 4.64
CA LEU A 128 10.34 3.86 3.27
C LEU A 128 10.25 5.33 2.78
N PRO A 129 10.43 5.59 1.46
CA PRO A 129 10.40 6.93 0.89
C PRO A 129 9.02 7.60 1.05
N PRO A 130 8.95 8.94 1.08
CA PRO A 130 7.71 9.67 1.34
C PRO A 130 6.67 9.55 0.23
N GLN A 131 7.09 9.31 -0.99
CA GLN A 131 6.22 9.02 -2.13
C GLN A 131 6.39 7.56 -2.53
N PRO A 132 5.33 6.92 -3.05
CA PRO A 132 5.49 5.61 -3.65
C PRO A 132 6.42 5.74 -4.87
N PRO A 133 7.20 4.69 -5.19
CA PRO A 133 8.02 4.68 -6.39
C PRO A 133 7.15 4.95 -7.63
N GLY A 134 7.57 5.93 -8.44
CA GLY A 134 6.86 6.31 -9.67
C GLY A 134 7.22 5.37 -10.83
N ASP A 135 6.21 4.89 -11.54
CA ASP A 135 6.26 4.09 -12.78
C ASP A 135 6.63 2.60 -12.71
N ALA A 136 6.74 1.97 -11.54
CA ALA A 136 7.03 0.53 -11.39
C ALA A 136 5.95 -0.28 -10.66
N VAL A 137 4.68 0.11 -10.75
CA VAL A 137 3.57 -0.73 -10.25
C VAL A 137 2.60 -1.04 -11.38
N ARG A 138 3.15 -1.64 -12.45
CA ARG A 138 2.42 -2.70 -13.12
C ARG A 138 2.51 -3.90 -12.19
N ALA A 139 1.37 -4.46 -11.82
CA ALA A 139 1.27 -5.70 -11.07
C ALA A 139 2.17 -6.78 -11.70
N THR A 140 3.37 -6.96 -11.16
CA THR A 140 4.30 -8.09 -11.34
C THR A 140 5.62 -7.75 -10.65
N GLN A 141 5.88 -8.38 -9.50
CA GLN A 141 7.22 -8.82 -9.04
C GLN A 141 8.40 -7.93 -9.45
N GLU A 142 8.58 -6.77 -8.83
CA GLU A 142 9.87 -6.07 -8.90
C GLU A 142 10.44 -5.88 -7.50
N ALA A 143 11.61 -6.48 -7.29
CA ALA A 143 12.47 -6.26 -6.14
C ALA A 143 12.76 -4.77 -6.00
N PHE A 144 12.59 -4.23 -4.80
CA PHE A 144 13.17 -2.94 -4.49
C PHE A 144 14.47 -3.16 -3.72
N ASP A 145 15.60 -2.97 -4.40
CA ASP A 145 16.89 -2.89 -3.71
C ASP A 145 16.93 -1.58 -2.90
N LEU A 146 16.50 -1.68 -1.65
CA LEU A 146 16.61 -0.63 -0.64
C LEU A 146 17.99 -0.67 0.03
N SER A 147 19.08 -0.89 -0.73
CA SER A 147 20.46 -0.78 -0.23
C SER A 147 20.55 0.36 0.77
N LEU A 148 20.65 -0.06 2.02
CA LEU A 148 20.19 0.69 3.18
C LEU A 148 21.00 1.97 3.25
N THR A 149 20.33 3.12 3.10
CA THR A 149 20.88 4.38 3.61
C THR A 149 20.81 4.33 5.13
N THR A 150 21.72 3.54 5.70
CA THR A 150 22.15 3.69 7.09
C THR A 150 22.81 5.07 7.17
N SER A 151 22.15 5.98 7.88
CA SER A 151 22.76 7.23 8.35
C SER A 151 22.87 7.17 9.86
#